data_AF-A0A0R2KSN7-F1
#
_entry.id   AF-A0A0R2KSN7-F1
#
_cell.length_a   1.000
_cell.length_b   1.000
_cell.length_c   1.000
_cell.angle_alpha   90.00
_cell.angle_beta   90.00
_cell.angle_gamma   90.00
#
_symmetry.space_group_name_H-M   'P 1'
#
loop_
_entity.id
_entity.type
_entity.pdbx_description
1 polymer ?
#
loop_
_entity_poly.entity_id
_entity_poly.type
_entity_poly.pdbx_seq_one_letter_code
_entity_poly.pdbx_strand_id
1 'polypeptide(L)'
;MNVQKVTQKFIDKGWLVQEDDRYFLSKEANQVTDFYSDLWEMHQADNFPICLDEDFPNWNHEKLLITFYKNDIDFQNKLIDYYHKLESFYKNNPKFFSDKQMQNNHIQEIEQSVIEAQNVIDKNKKIIKAIE
;
A
#
# COMPACT_ATOMS: atom_id res chain seq x y z
N MET A 1 -26.93 -6.67 -21.64
CA MET A 1 -27.05 -5.69 -20.53
C MET A 1 -27.82 -4.47 -21.06
N ASN A 2 -28.86 -3.98 -20.38
CA ASN A 2 -29.60 -2.79 -20.84
C ASN A 2 -28.96 -1.55 -20.20
N VAL A 3 -28.13 -0.84 -20.97
CA VAL A 3 -27.32 0.28 -20.50
C VAL A 3 -28.17 1.37 -19.87
N GLN A 4 -29.26 1.78 -20.52
CA GLN A 4 -30.17 2.81 -20.00
C GLN A 4 -30.78 2.44 -18.65
N LYS A 5 -31.20 1.18 -18.47
CA LYS A 5 -31.73 0.70 -17.18
C LYS A 5 -30.66 0.69 -16.09
N VAL A 6 -29.40 0.45 -16.43
CA VAL A 6 -28.30 0.43 -15.46
C VAL A 6 -27.90 1.85 -15.07
N THR A 7 -27.75 2.74 -16.05
CA THR A 7 -27.49 4.16 -15.81
C THR A 7 -28.57 4.79 -14.93
N GLN A 8 -29.85 4.52 -15.22
CA GLN A 8 -30.95 5.05 -14.42
C GLN A 8 -30.89 4.58 -12.95
N LYS A 9 -30.52 3.32 -12.68
CA LYS A 9 -30.35 2.83 -11.30
C LYS A 9 -29.29 3.62 -10.52
N PHE A 10 -28.19 3.99 -11.16
CA PHE A 10 -27.13 4.77 -10.51
C PHE A 10 -27.53 6.25 -10.32
N ILE A 11 -28.35 6.80 -11.23
CA ILE A 11 -28.96 8.12 -11.05
C ILE A 11 -29.96 8.09 -9.88
N ASP A 12 -30.86 7.10 -9.83
CA ASP A 12 -31.87 6.96 -8.77
C ASP A 12 -31.24 6.78 -7.38
N LYS A 13 -30.05 6.16 -7.32
CA LYS A 13 -29.23 6.04 -6.11
C LYS A 13 -28.47 7.33 -5.72
N GLY A 14 -28.48 8.36 -6.55
CA GLY A 14 -27.70 9.58 -6.35
C GLY A 14 -26.20 9.40 -6.55
N TRP A 15 -25.77 8.32 -7.22
CA TRP A 15 -24.37 8.01 -7.49
C TRP A 15 -23.87 8.60 -8.80
N LEU A 16 -24.76 8.75 -9.79
CA LEU A 16 -24.50 9.54 -11.00
C LEU A 16 -25.29 10.84 -10.94
N VAL A 17 -24.59 11.95 -11.09
CA VAL A 17 -25.16 13.29 -11.24
C VAL A 17 -25.00 13.70 -12.69
N GLN A 18 -26.10 14.14 -13.31
CA GLN A 18 -26.05 14.68 -14.65
C GLN A 18 -25.84 16.20 -14.59
N GLU A 19 -24.74 16.66 -15.19
CA GLU A 19 -24.48 18.09 -15.41
C GLU A 19 -24.33 18.30 -16.92
N ASP A 20 -25.23 19.09 -17.51
CA ASP A 20 -25.43 19.23 -18.95
C ASP A 20 -25.64 17.85 -19.64
N ASP A 21 -24.83 17.55 -20.65
CA ASP A 21 -24.84 16.30 -21.42
C ASP A 21 -23.85 15.24 -20.88
N ARG A 22 -23.34 15.43 -19.65
CA ARG A 22 -22.34 14.54 -19.05
C ARG A 22 -22.79 14.01 -17.70
N TYR A 23 -22.33 12.78 -17.41
CA TYR A 23 -22.55 12.13 -16.12
C TYR A 23 -21.26 12.17 -15.30
N PHE A 24 -21.39 12.56 -14.04
CA PHE A 24 -20.31 12.61 -13.07
C PHE A 24 -20.65 11.71 -11.88
N LEU A 25 -19.64 11.10 -11.27
CA LEU A 25 -19.81 10.41 -10.01
C LEU A 25 -20.06 11.44 -8.89
N SER A 26 -21.03 11.16 -8.03
CA SER A 26 -21.18 11.93 -6.79
C SER A 26 -19.97 11.72 -5.88
N LYS A 27 -19.81 12.57 -4.85
CA LYS A 27 -18.72 12.42 -3.88
C LYS A 27 -18.76 11.05 -3.19
N GLU A 28 -19.95 10.59 -2.80
CA GLU A 28 -20.16 9.28 -2.20
C GLU A 28 -19.80 8.15 -3.18
N ALA A 29 -20.22 8.26 -4.45
CA ALA A 29 -19.88 7.26 -5.45
C ALA A 29 -18.38 7.19 -5.72
N ASN A 30 -17.65 8.32 -5.76
CA ASN A 30 -16.20 8.31 -5.88
C ASN A 30 -15.55 7.58 -4.69
N GLN A 31 -15.98 7.85 -3.46
CA GLN A 31 -15.46 7.15 -2.27
C GLN A 31 -15.69 5.65 -2.32
N VAL A 32 -16.87 5.21 -2.78
CA VAL A 32 -17.18 3.79 -3.00
C VAL A 32 -16.29 3.21 -4.09
N THR A 33 -16.08 3.94 -5.19
CA THR A 33 -15.26 3.44 -6.31
C THR A 33 -13.80 3.26 -5.88
N ASP A 34 -13.25 4.22 -5.12
CA ASP A 34 -11.91 4.15 -4.53
C ASP A 34 -11.79 2.99 -3.53
N PHE A 35 -12.83 2.72 -2.74
CA PHE A 35 -12.81 1.63 -1.75
C PHE A 35 -12.80 0.23 -2.37
N TYR A 36 -13.42 0.06 -3.54
CA TYR A 36 -13.50 -1.22 -4.25
C TYR A 36 -12.49 -1.35 -5.41
N SER A 37 -11.71 -0.31 -5.76
CA SER A 37 -10.79 -0.36 -6.90
C SER A 37 -9.73 -1.45 -6.73
N ASP A 38 -9.15 -1.56 -5.55
CA ASP A 38 -8.08 -2.53 -5.26
C ASP A 38 -8.62 -3.97 -5.29
N LEU A 39 -9.85 -4.18 -4.78
CA LEU A 39 -10.54 -5.46 -4.87
C LEU A 39 -10.87 -5.84 -6.32
N TRP A 40 -11.29 -4.86 -7.12
CA TRP A 40 -11.58 -5.05 -8.53
C TRP A 40 -10.32 -5.44 -9.32
N GLU A 41 -9.18 -4.79 -9.06
CA GLU A 41 -7.90 -5.15 -9.68
C GLU A 41 -7.45 -6.57 -9.31
N MET A 42 -7.55 -6.96 -8.03
CA MET A 42 -7.26 -8.33 -7.60
C MET A 42 -8.18 -9.34 -8.29
N HIS A 43 -9.48 -9.00 -8.43
CA HIS A 43 -10.46 -9.86 -9.09
C HIS A 43 -10.17 -10.07 -10.59
N GLN A 44 -9.77 -9.03 -11.32
CA GLN A 44 -9.49 -9.14 -12.77
C GLN A 44 -8.42 -10.19 -13.11
N ALA A 45 -7.53 -10.53 -12.16
CA ALA A 45 -6.51 -11.55 -12.37
C ALA A 45 -7.08 -13.00 -12.39
N ASP A 46 -8.18 -13.26 -11.68
CA ASP A 46 -8.62 -14.63 -11.37
C ASP A 46 -9.81 -15.13 -12.22
N ASN A 47 -10.40 -14.30 -13.09
CA ASN A 47 -11.53 -14.62 -14.00
C ASN A 47 -12.76 -15.29 -13.33
N PHE A 48 -12.84 -15.29 -12.00
CA PHE A 48 -13.91 -15.94 -11.24
C PHE A 48 -15.01 -14.92 -10.92
N PRO A 49 -16.30 -15.14 -11.18
CA PRO A 49 -17.32 -14.14 -10.85
C PRO A 49 -17.41 -13.93 -9.32
N ILE A 50 -17.00 -12.76 -8.84
CA ILE A 50 -17.02 -12.38 -7.41
C ILE A 50 -18.10 -11.30 -7.20
N CYS A 51 -18.94 -11.47 -6.19
CA CYS A 51 -19.73 -10.39 -5.60
C CYS A 51 -18.97 -9.87 -4.38
N LEU A 52 -18.27 -8.74 -4.52
CA LEU A 52 -17.36 -8.22 -3.48
C LEU A 52 -18.02 -8.06 -2.10
N ASP A 53 -19.32 -7.75 -2.06
CA ASP A 53 -20.09 -7.63 -0.82
C ASP A 53 -20.44 -8.99 -0.17
N GLU A 54 -20.69 -10.03 -0.98
CA GLU A 54 -21.04 -11.38 -0.50
C GLU A 54 -19.80 -12.21 -0.20
N ASP A 55 -18.75 -12.05 -1.01
CA ASP A 55 -17.49 -12.78 -0.89
C ASP A 55 -16.55 -12.16 0.15
N PHE A 56 -16.67 -10.85 0.42
CA PHE A 56 -15.93 -10.16 1.46
C PHE A 56 -16.86 -9.36 2.41
N PRO A 57 -17.77 -10.02 3.13
CA PRO A 57 -18.82 -9.36 3.93
C PRO A 57 -18.27 -8.58 5.14
N ASN A 58 -17.01 -8.79 5.49
CA ASN A 58 -16.30 -8.06 6.54
C ASN A 58 -15.17 -7.18 5.98
N TRP A 59 -15.21 -6.85 4.68
CA TRP A 59 -14.21 -5.99 4.06
C TRP A 59 -14.23 -4.62 4.71
N ASN A 60 -13.16 -4.34 5.46
CA ASN A 60 -12.89 -3.02 6.00
C ASN A 60 -11.52 -2.62 5.45
N HIS A 61 -11.55 -1.99 4.28
CA HIS A 61 -10.38 -1.54 3.55
C HIS A 61 -9.41 -0.77 4.45
N GLU A 62 -9.93 0.14 5.27
CA GLU A 62 -9.14 0.95 6.22
C GLU A 62 -8.42 0.08 7.26
N LYS A 63 -9.10 -0.88 7.90
CA LYS A 63 -8.50 -1.82 8.86
C LYS A 63 -7.46 -2.72 8.20
N LEU A 64 -7.71 -3.16 6.97
CA LEU A 64 -6.79 -4.01 6.22
C LEU A 64 -5.54 -3.22 5.81
N LEU A 65 -5.70 -2.00 5.32
CA LEU A 65 -4.61 -1.06 5.05
C LEU A 65 -3.79 -0.77 6.31
N ILE A 66 -4.43 -0.46 7.44
CA ILE A 66 -3.72 -0.25 8.71
C ILE A 66 -2.91 -1.49 9.08
N THR A 67 -3.48 -2.69 8.92
CA THR A 67 -2.79 -3.94 9.21
C THR A 67 -1.59 -4.15 8.28
N PHE A 68 -1.76 -3.89 6.97
CA PHE A 68 -0.67 -3.95 6.00
C PHE A 68 0.49 -3.02 6.39
N TYR A 69 0.20 -1.74 6.65
CA TYR A 69 1.23 -0.76 7.02
C TYR A 69 1.91 -1.08 8.36
N LYS A 70 1.17 -1.63 9.33
CA LYS A 70 1.76 -2.13 10.60
C LYS A 70 2.72 -3.29 10.35
N ASN A 71 2.35 -4.24 9.49
CA ASN A 71 3.21 -5.37 9.12
C ASN A 71 4.47 -4.91 8.37
N ASP A 72 4.36 -3.94 7.46
CA ASP A 72 5.52 -3.38 6.76
C ASP A 72 6.45 -2.63 7.74
N ILE A 73 5.91 -1.85 8.68
CA ILE A 73 6.72 -1.23 9.74
C ILE A 73 7.50 -2.30 10.53
N ASP A 74 6.85 -3.39 10.92
CA ASP A 74 7.50 -4.51 11.62
C ASP A 74 8.62 -5.16 10.79
N PHE A 75 8.39 -5.30 9.49
CA PHE A 75 9.41 -5.80 8.56
C PHE A 75 10.60 -4.83 8.44
N GLN A 76 10.36 -3.54 8.24
CA GLN A 76 11.41 -2.53 8.16
C GLN A 76 12.25 -2.45 9.44
N ASN A 77 11.62 -2.56 10.62
CA ASN A 77 12.35 -2.62 11.90
C ASN A 77 13.31 -3.82 11.95
N LYS A 78 12.86 -5.02 11.52
CA LYS A 78 13.71 -6.22 11.44
C LYS A 78 14.84 -6.06 10.42
N LEU A 79 14.58 -5.35 9.33
CA LEU A 79 15.58 -5.05 8.30
C LEU A 79 16.67 -4.12 8.84
N ILE A 80 16.30 -3.09 9.60
CA ILE A 80 17.24 -2.21 10.31
C ILE A 80 18.11 -3.01 11.30
N ASP A 81 17.50 -3.89 12.10
CA ASP A 81 18.23 -4.76 13.02
C ASP A 81 19.25 -5.65 12.31
N TYR A 82 18.88 -6.18 11.14
CA TYR A 82 19.79 -6.94 10.29
C TYR A 82 20.95 -6.08 9.78
N TYR A 83 20.67 -4.88 9.29
CA TYR A 83 21.69 -3.95 8.81
C TYR A 83 22.70 -3.57 9.89
N HIS A 84 22.26 -3.28 11.11
CA HIS A 84 23.19 -3.01 12.23
C HIS A 84 24.08 -4.23 12.56
N LYS A 85 23.56 -5.46 12.45
CA LYS A 85 24.36 -6.68 12.61
C LYS A 85 25.39 -6.83 11.50
N LEU A 86 25.00 -6.55 10.25
CA LEU A 86 25.88 -6.62 9.09
C LEU A 86 26.99 -5.57 9.17
N GLU A 87 26.64 -4.34 9.54
CA GLU A 87 27.58 -3.24 9.76
C GLU A 87 28.60 -3.60 10.85
N SER A 88 28.13 -4.14 11.98
CA SER A 88 28.98 -4.63 13.06
C SER A 88 29.91 -5.75 12.59
N PHE A 89 29.40 -6.68 11.78
CA PHE A 89 30.21 -7.74 11.18
C PHE A 89 31.31 -7.14 10.29
N TYR A 90 30.99 -6.21 9.40
CA TYR A 90 31.97 -5.56 8.53
C TYR A 90 33.02 -4.77 9.30
N LYS A 91 32.62 -4.00 10.33
CA LYS A 91 33.56 -3.27 11.20
C LYS A 91 34.53 -4.21 11.93
N ASN A 92 34.04 -5.36 12.39
CA ASN A 92 34.83 -6.34 13.14
C ASN A 92 35.68 -7.28 12.26
N ASN A 93 35.40 -7.35 10.95
CA ASN A 93 36.06 -8.27 10.02
C ASN A 93 36.65 -7.55 8.80
N PRO A 94 37.61 -6.62 8.98
CA PRO A 94 38.18 -5.84 7.88
C PRO A 94 38.87 -6.69 6.80
N LYS A 95 39.34 -7.90 7.15
CA LYS A 95 39.96 -8.85 6.22
C LYS A 95 38.99 -9.48 5.22
N PHE A 96 37.68 -9.30 5.41
CA PHE A 96 36.67 -9.74 4.45
C PHE A 96 36.73 -8.93 3.14
N PHE A 97 37.32 -7.73 3.18
CA PHE A 97 37.43 -6.82 2.05
C PHE A 97 38.85 -6.79 1.48
N SER A 98 38.98 -6.43 0.21
CA SER A 98 40.29 -6.26 -0.45
C SER A 98 41.11 -5.15 0.19
N ASP A 99 40.44 -4.09 0.63
CA ASP A 99 41.04 -2.89 1.20
C ASP A 99 40.03 -2.13 2.07
N LYS A 100 40.55 -1.12 2.77
CA LYS A 100 39.76 -0.29 3.69
C LYS A 100 38.73 0.59 2.98
N GLN A 101 39.00 1.00 1.73
CA GLN A 101 38.05 1.82 0.98
C GLN A 101 36.81 1.01 0.62
N MET A 102 36.99 -0.24 0.17
CA MET A 102 35.89 -1.16 -0.09
C MET A 102 35.04 -1.42 1.17
N GLN A 103 35.69 -1.66 2.32
CA GLN A 103 34.98 -1.81 3.60
C GLN A 103 34.13 -0.56 3.92
N ASN A 104 34.71 0.63 3.79
CA ASN A 104 34.01 1.88 4.08
C ASN A 104 32.81 2.09 3.15
N ASN A 105 32.95 1.80 1.86
CA ASN A 105 31.85 1.91 0.89
C ASN A 105 30.66 1.02 1.29
N HIS A 106 30.92 -0.23 1.66
CA HIS A 106 29.85 -1.14 2.09
C HIS A 106 29.21 -0.73 3.42
N ILE A 107 29.98 -0.17 4.36
CA ILE A 107 29.41 0.40 5.59
C ILE A 107 28.48 1.57 5.25
N GLN A 108 28.89 2.46 4.33
CA GLN A 108 28.05 3.58 3.88
C GLN A 108 26.77 3.12 3.16
N GLU A 109 26.85 2.08 2.33
CA GLU A 109 25.67 1.48 1.70
C GLU A 109 24.66 0.95 2.73
N ILE A 110 25.16 0.35 3.82
CA ILE A 110 24.32 -0.11 4.92
C ILE A 110 23.68 1.06 5.66
N GLU A 111 24.46 2.08 6.02
CA GLU A 111 23.96 3.29 6.68
C GLU A 111 22.85 3.96 5.84
N GLN A 112 23.04 4.04 4.52
CA GLN A 112 22.03 4.54 3.59
C GLN A 112 20.76 3.67 3.57
N SER A 113 20.92 2.34 3.57
CA SER A 113 19.80 1.39 3.60
C SER A 113 18.98 1.50 4.91
N VAL A 114 19.62 1.79 6.04
CA VAL A 114 18.93 2.07 7.32
C VAL A 114 18.09 3.34 7.23
N ILE A 115 18.64 4.41 6.63
CA ILE A 115 17.91 5.67 6.42
C ILE A 115 16.68 5.45 5.54
N GLU A 116 16.82 4.67 4.46
CA GLU A 116 15.71 4.35 3.56
C GLU A 116 14.59 3.56 4.25
N ALA A 117 14.95 2.52 5.02
CA ALA A 117 13.98 1.76 5.82
C ALA A 117 13.26 2.67 6.85
N GLN A 118 13.99 3.58 7.50
CA GLN A 118 13.40 4.53 8.44
C GLN A 118 12.41 5.50 7.76
N ASN A 119 12.72 5.97 6.55
CA ASN A 119 11.82 6.81 5.77
C ASN A 119 10.51 6.07 5.42
N VAL A 120 10.58 4.78 5.10
CA VAL A 120 9.39 3.94 4.86
C VAL A 120 8.55 3.82 6.15
N ILE A 121 9.19 3.55 7.29
CA ILE A 121 8.50 3.50 8.59
C ILE A 121 7.76 4.80 8.88
N ASP A 122 8.43 5.94 8.70
CA ASP A 122 7.85 7.25 9.00
C ASP A 122 6.71 7.61 8.03
N LYS A 123 6.82 7.23 6.76
CA LYS A 123 5.73 7.35 5.78
C LYS A 123 4.53 6.51 6.21
N ASN A 124 4.74 5.23 6.55
CA ASN A 124 3.66 4.32 6.93
C ASN A 124 2.95 4.77 8.22
N LYS A 125 3.69 5.28 9.20
CA LYS A 125 3.11 5.88 10.42
C LYS A 125 2.20 7.07 10.09
N LYS A 126 2.61 7.93 9.16
CA LYS A 126 1.77 9.06 8.71
C LYS A 126 0.50 8.57 8.01
N ILE A 127 0.59 7.52 7.20
CA ILE A 127 -0.56 6.93 6.52
C ILE A 127 -1.54 6.33 7.53
N ILE A 128 -1.06 5.51 8.47
CA ILE A 128 -1.91 4.93 9.53
C ILE A 128 -2.65 6.04 10.28
N LYS A 129 -1.95 7.10 10.70
CA LYS A 129 -2.56 8.24 11.40
C LYS A 129 -3.60 9.02 10.56
N ALA A 130 -3.51 8.94 9.23
CA ALA A 130 -4.49 9.59 8.35
C ALA A 130 -5.75 8.71 8.14
N ILE A 131 -5.65 7.41 8.42
CA ILE A 131 -6.75 6.44 8.32
C ILE A 131 -7.47 6.29 9.68
N GLU A 132 -6.73 6.38 10.80
CA GLU A 132 -7.27 6.37 12.19
C GLU A 132 -7.99 7.67 12.57
#